data_AF-A0A7D5NK78-F1
#
_entry.id   AF-A0A7D5NK78-F1
#
_cell.length_a   1.000
_cell.length_b   1.000
_cell.length_c   1.000
_cell.angle_alpha   90.00
_cell.angle_beta   90.00
_cell.angle_gamma   90.00
#
_symmetry.space_group_name_H-M   'P 1'
#
loop_
_entity.id
_entity.type
_entity.pdbx_description
1 polymer ?
#
loop_
_entity_poly.entity_id
_entity_poly.type
_entity_poly.pdbx_seq_one_letter_code
_entity_poly.pdbx_strand_id
1 'polypeptide(L)'
;MSIRELKLTKEQHDWVNGWLELWGAWVYSGRLDKRQSSVIAQYMATVTPPQYPNRPMCNDDDGMLISQVVDSVMCIDKKAFGILLSYYAHGSSKRAIASYYHNAARPRKIDRGRYGEGWRKPSYGTCRNEIEDILTASIWMIYHPLRKAFFDRKSVAKVQHLSKKAVDIF
;
A
#
# COMPACT_ATOMS: atom_id res chain seq x y z
N MET A 1 -10.93 23.42 14.89
CA MET A 1 -9.77 22.92 14.12
C MET A 1 -10.18 22.87 12.66
N SER A 2 -9.56 23.68 11.79
CA SER A 2 -9.76 23.56 10.34
C SER A 2 -9.20 22.21 9.91
N ILE A 3 -10.04 21.37 9.30
CA ILE A 3 -9.63 20.09 8.68
C ILE A 3 -8.72 20.48 7.52
N ARG A 4 -7.42 20.62 7.78
CA ARG A 4 -6.41 20.67 6.73
C ARG A 4 -6.59 19.37 5.94
N GLU A 5 -6.89 19.48 4.65
CA GLU A 5 -6.96 18.31 3.77
C GLU A 5 -5.71 17.45 4.00
N LEU A 6 -5.90 16.22 4.49
CA LEU A 6 -4.82 15.29 4.83
C LEU A 6 -4.15 14.81 3.54
N LYS A 7 -3.35 15.68 2.93
CA LYS A 7 -2.63 15.43 1.69
C LYS A 7 -1.13 15.57 1.95
N LEU A 8 -0.39 14.59 1.46
CA LEU A 8 1.07 14.64 1.44
C LEU A 8 1.53 15.72 0.46
N THR A 9 2.70 16.30 0.70
CA THR A 9 3.36 17.11 -0.33
C THR A 9 3.77 16.21 -1.50
N LYS A 10 4.01 16.78 -2.68
CA LYS A 10 4.43 16.02 -3.87
C LYS A 10 5.68 15.17 -3.58
N GLU A 11 6.69 15.76 -2.94
CA GLU A 11 7.92 15.04 -2.59
C GLU A 11 7.68 13.87 -1.62
N GLN A 12 6.80 14.07 -0.63
CA GLN A 12 6.44 13.02 0.32
C GLN A 12 5.69 11.87 -0.37
N HIS A 13 4.78 12.21 -1.27
CA HIS A 13 4.05 11.23 -2.07
C HIS A 13 5.01 10.46 -2.98
N ASP A 14 5.86 11.14 -3.74
CA ASP A 14 6.80 10.53 -4.68
C ASP A 14 7.78 9.59 -3.96
N TRP A 15 8.23 9.97 -2.75
CA TRP A 15 9.08 9.13 -1.92
C TRP A 15 8.39 7.83 -1.49
N VAL A 16 7.16 7.88 -0.96
CA VAL A 16 6.43 6.66 -0.57
C VAL A 16 6.05 5.84 -1.79
N ASN A 17 5.59 6.50 -2.86
CA ASN A 17 5.19 5.83 -4.09
C ASN A 17 6.35 5.02 -4.66
N GLY A 18 7.56 5.58 -4.72
CA GLY A 18 8.75 4.86 -5.17
C GLY A 18 9.05 3.62 -4.32
N TRP A 19 8.96 3.72 -2.99
CA TRP A 19 9.15 2.57 -2.11
C TRP A 19 8.06 1.51 -2.26
N LEU A 20 6.80 1.92 -2.39
CA LEU A 20 5.68 0.99 -2.57
C LEU A 20 5.71 0.30 -3.95
N GLU A 21 6.23 0.94 -5.00
CA GLU A 21 6.45 0.31 -6.29
C GLU A 21 7.51 -0.80 -6.21
N LEU A 22 8.66 -0.52 -5.56
CA LEU A 22 9.73 -1.50 -5.34
C LEU A 22 9.25 -2.67 -4.45
N TRP A 23 8.55 -2.35 -3.37
CA TRP A 23 7.95 -3.34 -2.47
C TRP A 23 6.88 -4.17 -3.16
N GLY A 24 6.03 -3.54 -3.98
CA GLY A 24 4.99 -4.24 -4.74
C GLY A 24 5.60 -5.28 -5.70
N ALA A 25 6.68 -4.91 -6.41
CA ALA A 25 7.41 -5.86 -7.25
C ALA A 25 8.04 -7.00 -6.44
N TRP A 26 8.58 -6.70 -5.26
CA TRP A 26 9.13 -7.71 -4.34
C TRP A 26 8.06 -8.68 -3.81
N VAL A 27 6.91 -8.17 -3.36
CA VAL A 27 5.75 -9.00 -2.94
C VAL A 27 5.25 -9.87 -4.09
N TYR A 28 5.12 -9.30 -5.28
CA TYR A 28 4.63 -10.00 -6.46
C TYR A 28 5.54 -11.16 -6.88
N SER A 29 6.83 -11.11 -6.50
CA SER A 29 7.78 -12.19 -6.75
C SER A 29 7.60 -13.42 -5.83
N GLY A 30 6.76 -13.32 -4.80
CA GLY A 30 6.48 -14.44 -3.88
C GLY A 30 7.52 -14.66 -2.78
N ARG A 31 8.40 -13.68 -2.53
CA ARG A 31 9.47 -13.76 -1.52
C ARG A 31 8.99 -13.61 -0.07
N LEU A 32 7.77 -13.12 0.15
CA LEU A 32 7.21 -12.94 1.49
C LEU A 32 6.67 -14.27 2.04
N ASP A 33 7.08 -14.65 3.25
CA ASP A 33 6.55 -15.84 3.92
C ASP A 33 5.07 -15.63 4.34
N LYS A 34 4.25 -16.67 4.18
CA LYS A 34 2.82 -16.65 4.49
C LYS A 34 2.53 -16.28 5.96
N ARG A 35 3.48 -16.55 6.86
CA ARG A 35 3.35 -16.20 8.30
C ARG A 35 3.43 -14.71 8.59
N GLN A 36 3.94 -13.91 7.66
CA GLN A 36 4.26 -12.50 7.89
C GLN A 36 3.13 -11.54 7.50
N SER A 37 2.20 -11.96 6.63
CA SER A 37 0.91 -11.30 6.44
C SER A 37 -0.10 -12.26 5.85
N SER A 38 -1.21 -12.48 6.56
CA SER A 38 -2.28 -13.35 6.06
C SER A 38 -2.99 -12.74 4.84
N VAL A 39 -3.08 -11.41 4.76
CA VAL A 39 -3.78 -10.71 3.67
C VAL A 39 -2.95 -10.75 2.38
N ILE A 40 -1.64 -10.45 2.47
CA ILE A 40 -0.75 -10.51 1.32
C ILE A 40 -0.66 -11.94 0.79
N ALA A 41 -0.55 -12.93 1.68
CA ALA A 41 -0.50 -14.34 1.31
C ALA A 41 -1.77 -14.81 0.58
N GLN A 42 -2.95 -14.43 1.08
CA GLN A 42 -4.23 -14.74 0.42
C GLN A 42 -4.32 -14.09 -0.95
N TYR A 43 -3.89 -12.82 -1.06
CA TYR A 43 -3.88 -12.11 -2.34
C TYR A 43 -2.96 -12.79 -3.35
N MET A 44 -1.72 -13.08 -2.97
CA MET A 44 -0.74 -13.70 -3.87
C MET A 44 -1.14 -15.12 -4.30
N ALA A 45 -1.93 -15.84 -3.50
CA ALA A 45 -2.49 -17.13 -3.90
C ALA A 45 -3.51 -17.04 -5.06
N THR A 46 -4.12 -15.87 -5.28
CA THR A 46 -5.07 -15.64 -6.38
C THR A 46 -4.41 -15.17 -7.67
N VAL A 47 -3.12 -14.81 -7.61
CA VAL A 47 -2.39 -14.17 -8.69
C VAL A 47 -1.50 -15.17 -9.39
N THR A 48 -1.49 -15.15 -10.72
CA THR A 48 -0.58 -15.99 -11.51
C THR A 48 0.85 -15.44 -11.39
N PRO A 49 1.85 -16.28 -11.05
CA PRO A 49 3.22 -15.83 -10.90
C PRO A 49 3.77 -15.28 -12.24
N PRO A 50 4.59 -14.22 -12.20
CA PRO A 50 5.23 -13.70 -13.40
C PRO A 50 6.20 -14.73 -13.99
N GLN A 51 6.21 -14.83 -15.32
CA GLN A 51 7.21 -15.63 -16.04
C GLN A 51 8.60 -14.96 -16.03
N TYR A 52 8.65 -13.62 -16.01
CA TYR A 52 9.89 -12.84 -15.94
C TYR A 52 9.74 -11.59 -15.06
N PRO A 53 10.76 -11.24 -14.25
CA PRO A 53 10.74 -10.04 -13.45
C PRO A 53 10.96 -8.80 -14.34
N ASN A 54 9.89 -8.08 -14.63
CA ASN A 54 9.93 -6.89 -15.50
C ASN A 54 10.07 -5.56 -14.73
N ARG A 55 10.08 -5.59 -13.39
CA ARG A 55 10.13 -4.40 -12.53
C ARG A 55 11.29 -4.49 -11.54
N PRO A 56 11.98 -3.37 -11.25
CA PRO A 56 12.97 -3.33 -10.17
C PRO A 56 12.26 -3.62 -8.83
N MET A 57 12.94 -4.33 -7.95
CA MET A 57 12.45 -4.68 -6.62
C MET A 57 13.42 -4.21 -5.54
N CYS A 58 12.92 -3.99 -4.33
CA CYS A 58 13.78 -3.72 -3.18
C CYS A 58 14.52 -5.00 -2.74
N ASN A 59 15.52 -4.83 -1.87
CA ASN A 59 16.14 -5.98 -1.19
C ASN A 59 15.17 -6.60 -0.18
N ASP A 60 15.50 -7.80 0.31
CA ASP A 60 14.63 -8.55 1.21
C ASP A 60 14.41 -7.84 2.55
N ASP A 61 15.43 -7.17 3.12
CA ASP A 61 15.31 -6.44 4.39
C ASP A 61 14.35 -5.24 4.29
N ASP A 62 14.44 -4.46 3.21
CA ASP A 62 13.53 -3.37 2.89
C ASP A 62 12.12 -3.91 2.61
N GLY A 63 12.02 -5.00 1.84
CA GLY A 63 10.75 -5.66 1.54
C GLY A 63 10.03 -6.13 2.80
N MET A 64 10.77 -6.73 3.73
CA MET A 64 10.30 -7.16 5.03
C MET A 64 9.83 -5.99 5.91
N LEU A 65 10.66 -4.95 6.04
CA LEU A 65 10.35 -3.77 6.83
C LEU A 65 9.08 -3.06 6.32
N ILE A 66 9.00 -2.85 5.00
CA ILE A 66 7.82 -2.23 4.37
C ILE A 66 6.59 -3.10 4.59
N SER A 67 6.70 -4.42 4.43
CA SER A 67 5.57 -5.35 4.63
C SER A 67 5.01 -5.27 6.04
N GLN A 68 5.87 -5.24 7.07
CA GLN A 68 5.43 -5.11 8.46
C GLN A 68 4.71 -3.79 8.72
N VAL A 69 5.23 -2.69 8.17
CA VAL A 69 4.59 -1.38 8.29
C VAL A 69 3.23 -1.37 7.61
N VAL A 70 3.17 -1.80 6.33
CA VAL A 70 1.92 -1.84 5.57
C VAL A 70 0.89 -2.74 6.24
N ASP A 71 1.28 -3.93 6.73
CA ASP A 71 0.37 -4.83 7.43
C ASP A 71 -0.15 -4.21 8.74
N SER A 72 0.72 -3.59 9.54
CA SER A 72 0.32 -2.92 10.79
C SER A 72 -0.66 -1.76 10.60
N VAL A 73 -0.58 -1.06 9.46
CA VAL A 73 -1.43 0.09 9.14
C VAL A 73 -2.72 -0.34 8.44
N MET A 74 -2.62 -1.26 7.48
CA MET A 74 -3.71 -1.64 6.58
C MET A 74 -4.53 -2.84 7.05
N CYS A 75 -4.12 -3.53 8.13
CA CYS A 75 -4.88 -4.65 8.69
C CYS A 75 -6.32 -4.28 9.10
N ILE A 76 -6.56 -3.01 9.39
CA ILE A 76 -7.87 -2.46 9.79
C ILE A 76 -8.87 -2.49 8.62
N ASP A 77 -8.41 -2.21 7.40
CA ASP A 77 -9.25 -2.17 6.19
C ASP A 77 -8.72 -3.12 5.11
N LYS A 78 -9.25 -4.34 5.13
CA LYS A 78 -8.93 -5.38 4.14
C LYS A 78 -9.24 -4.98 2.71
N LYS A 79 -10.25 -4.12 2.50
CA LYS A 79 -10.67 -3.69 1.17
C LYS A 79 -9.68 -2.67 0.62
N ALA A 80 -9.30 -1.68 1.42
CA ALA A 80 -8.25 -0.74 1.06
C ALA A 80 -6.91 -1.46 0.83
N PHE A 81 -6.59 -2.45 1.66
CA PHE A 81 -5.39 -3.27 1.50
C PHE A 81 -5.41 -4.07 0.17
N GLY A 82 -6.54 -4.70 -0.17
CA GLY A 82 -6.69 -5.39 -1.45
C GLY A 82 -6.55 -4.47 -2.67
N ILE A 83 -7.05 -3.23 -2.56
CA ILE A 83 -6.89 -2.20 -3.60
C ILE A 83 -5.41 -1.78 -3.72
N LEU A 84 -4.73 -1.59 -2.59
CA LEU A 84 -3.29 -1.25 -2.54
C LEU A 84 -2.43 -2.34 -3.20
N LEU A 85 -2.71 -3.61 -2.89
CA LEU A 85 -2.02 -4.76 -3.50
C LEU A 85 -2.31 -4.89 -4.99
N SER A 86 -3.56 -4.66 -5.40
CA SER A 86 -3.92 -4.64 -6.82
C SER A 86 -3.17 -3.56 -7.59
N TYR A 87 -2.95 -2.40 -6.96
CA TYR A 87 -2.23 -1.29 -7.58
C TYR A 87 -0.72 -1.51 -7.61
N TYR A 88 -0.07 -1.76 -6.46
CA TYR A 88 1.39 -1.83 -6.36
C TYR A 88 1.95 -3.23 -6.64
N ALA A 89 1.35 -4.29 -6.08
CA ALA A 89 1.84 -5.65 -6.26
C ALA A 89 1.47 -6.20 -7.64
N HIS A 90 0.18 -6.24 -8.01
CA HIS A 90 -0.21 -6.73 -9.34
C HIS A 90 0.09 -5.73 -10.47
N GLY A 91 0.14 -4.43 -10.18
CA GLY A 91 0.41 -3.40 -11.20
C GLY A 91 -0.82 -3.01 -12.02
N SER A 92 -2.04 -3.27 -11.53
CA SER A 92 -3.26 -2.88 -12.22
C SER A 92 -3.45 -1.37 -12.23
N SER A 93 -3.85 -0.83 -13.38
CA SER A 93 -4.23 0.59 -13.46
C SER A 93 -5.44 0.90 -12.57
N LYS A 94 -5.52 2.14 -12.05
CA LYS A 94 -6.69 2.62 -11.29
C LYS A 94 -8.01 2.38 -12.05
N ARG A 95 -7.96 2.49 -13.39
CA ARG A 95 -9.10 2.23 -14.29
C ARG A 95 -9.54 0.77 -14.26
N ALA A 96 -8.60 -0.17 -14.31
CA ALA A 96 -8.89 -1.60 -14.26
C ALA A 96 -9.50 -1.99 -12.90
N ILE A 97 -8.90 -1.49 -11.81
CA ILE A 97 -9.42 -1.70 -10.45
C ILE A 97 -10.84 -1.10 -10.34
N ALA A 98 -11.08 0.09 -10.88
CA ALA A 98 -12.39 0.74 -10.87
C ALA A 98 -13.44 -0.02 -11.67
N SER A 99 -13.05 -0.62 -12.79
CA SER A 99 -13.95 -1.46 -13.58
C SER A 99 -14.37 -2.68 -12.79
N TYR A 100 -13.42 -3.39 -12.18
CA TYR A 100 -13.70 -4.54 -11.33
C TYR A 100 -14.57 -4.17 -10.11
N TYR A 101 -14.20 -3.09 -9.42
CA TYR A 101 -14.92 -2.57 -8.26
C TYR A 101 -16.36 -2.18 -8.59
N HIS A 102 -16.55 -1.47 -9.72
CA HIS A 102 -17.88 -1.12 -10.20
C HIS A 102 -18.67 -2.38 -10.54
N ASN A 103 -18.09 -3.37 -11.22
CA ASN A 103 -18.79 -4.60 -11.57
C ASN A 103 -19.28 -5.35 -10.33
N ALA A 104 -18.45 -5.45 -9.29
CA ALA A 104 -18.78 -6.10 -8.01
C ALA A 104 -19.63 -5.23 -7.06
N ALA A 105 -19.84 -3.94 -7.35
CA ALA A 105 -20.54 -3.03 -6.45
C ALA A 105 -22.01 -3.41 -6.26
N ARG A 106 -22.44 -3.46 -4.99
CA ARG A 106 -23.84 -3.66 -4.60
C ARG A 106 -24.60 -2.33 -4.64
N PRO A 107 -25.92 -2.35 -4.91
CA PRO A 107 -26.76 -1.17 -4.72
C PRO A 107 -26.65 -0.65 -3.29
N ARG A 108 -26.52 0.66 -3.15
CA ARG A 108 -26.49 1.33 -1.84
C ARG A 108 -27.40 2.55 -1.86
N LYS A 109 -27.75 3.02 -0.68
CA LYS A 109 -28.48 4.28 -0.54
C LYS A 109 -27.59 5.42 -1.04
N ILE A 110 -28.10 6.20 -1.98
CA ILE A 110 -27.43 7.38 -2.52
C ILE A 110 -28.35 8.56 -2.32
N ASP A 111 -27.94 9.49 -1.46
CA ASP A 111 -28.74 10.61 -0.97
C ASP A 111 -28.50 11.89 -1.79
N ARG A 112 -27.48 11.88 -2.66
CA ARG A 112 -27.07 13.04 -3.46
C ARG A 112 -26.97 12.70 -4.95
N GLY A 113 -27.29 13.68 -5.79
CA GLY A 113 -27.11 13.63 -7.25
C GLY A 113 -28.38 13.86 -8.05
N ARG A 114 -28.26 13.78 -9.39
CA ARG A 114 -29.31 14.19 -10.35
C ARG A 114 -30.67 13.49 -10.19
N TYR A 115 -30.68 12.27 -9.65
CA TYR A 115 -31.88 11.45 -9.51
C TYR A 115 -32.47 11.47 -8.08
N GLY A 116 -31.99 12.37 -7.22
CA GLY A 116 -32.42 12.45 -5.83
C GLY A 116 -31.97 11.26 -4.97
N GLU A 117 -32.64 11.12 -3.82
CA GLU A 117 -32.41 10.04 -2.87
C GLU A 117 -32.98 8.72 -3.39
N GLY A 118 -32.18 7.65 -3.38
CA GLY A 118 -32.65 6.33 -3.77
C GLY A 118 -31.61 5.22 -3.67
N TRP A 119 -32.07 3.98 -3.78
CA TRP A 119 -31.22 2.80 -3.80
C TRP A 119 -30.77 2.48 -5.22
N ARG A 120 -29.47 2.57 -5.46
CA ARG A 120 -28.91 2.29 -6.79
C ARG A 120 -27.44 1.90 -6.71
N LYS A 121 -26.97 1.28 -7.78
CA LYS A 121 -25.54 0.97 -7.96
C LYS A 121 -24.77 2.28 -8.16
N PRO A 122 -23.60 2.48 -7.51
CA PRO A 122 -22.77 3.66 -7.77
C PRO A 122 -22.34 3.68 -9.24
N SER A 123 -22.22 4.88 -9.80
CA SER A 123 -21.71 5.03 -11.17
C SER A 123 -20.24 4.62 -11.25
N TYR A 124 -19.77 4.28 -12.45
CA TYR A 124 -18.36 4.04 -12.69
C TYR A 124 -17.47 5.24 -12.29
N GLY A 125 -17.92 6.47 -12.59
CA GLY A 125 -17.21 7.68 -12.19
C GLY A 125 -17.06 7.81 -10.67
N THR A 126 -18.12 7.48 -9.92
CA THR A 126 -18.08 7.42 -8.46
C THR A 126 -17.07 6.39 -7.96
N CYS A 127 -17.08 5.18 -8.53
CA CYS A 127 -16.15 4.11 -8.15
C CYS A 127 -14.69 4.49 -8.43
N ARG A 128 -14.43 5.19 -9.54
CA ARG A 128 -13.09 5.69 -9.87
C ARG A 128 -12.58 6.68 -8.83
N ASN A 129 -13.42 7.65 -8.44
CA ASN A 129 -13.07 8.63 -7.43
C ASN A 129 -12.82 7.96 -6.07
N GLU A 130 -13.67 7.00 -5.68
CA GLU A 130 -13.47 6.25 -4.44
C GLU A 130 -12.13 5.51 -4.40
N ILE A 131 -11.71 4.89 -5.50
CA ILE A 131 -10.41 4.21 -5.55
C ILE A 131 -9.26 5.20 -5.43
N GLU A 132 -9.38 6.37 -6.05
CA GLU A 132 -8.39 7.42 -5.91
C GLU A 132 -8.30 7.95 -4.48
N ASP A 133 -9.45 8.17 -3.84
CA ASP A 133 -9.55 8.60 -2.45
C ASP A 133 -8.97 7.55 -1.50
N ILE A 134 -9.31 6.26 -1.70
CA ILE A 134 -8.79 5.15 -0.90
C ILE A 134 -7.27 5.03 -1.03
N LEU A 135 -6.73 5.07 -2.26
CA LEU A 135 -5.29 5.01 -2.47
C LEU A 135 -4.59 6.22 -1.83
N THR A 136 -5.13 7.41 -2.01
CA THR A 136 -4.57 8.65 -1.43
C THR A 136 -4.54 8.58 0.10
N ALA A 137 -5.64 8.14 0.72
CA ALA A 137 -5.72 7.97 2.18
C ALA A 137 -4.76 6.87 2.68
N SER A 138 -4.67 5.75 1.96
CA SER A 138 -3.77 4.65 2.31
C SER A 138 -2.30 5.10 2.30
N ILE A 139 -1.89 5.80 1.24
CA ILE A 139 -0.52 6.34 1.11
C ILE A 139 -0.24 7.35 2.23
N TRP A 140 -1.20 8.22 2.55
CA TRP A 140 -1.07 9.18 3.64
C TRP A 140 -0.86 8.48 4.99
N MET A 141 -1.64 7.44 5.27
CA MET A 141 -1.52 6.64 6.50
C MET A 141 -0.19 5.88 6.58
N ILE A 142 0.33 5.39 5.46
CA ILE A 142 1.59 4.63 5.40
C ILE A 142 2.81 5.55 5.53
N TYR A 143 2.74 6.79 5.04
CA TYR A 143 3.89 7.70 4.99
C TYR A 143 4.59 7.86 6.33
N HIS A 144 3.86 8.24 7.39
CA HIS A 144 4.47 8.57 8.68
C HIS A 144 5.10 7.34 9.38
N PRO A 145 4.39 6.20 9.51
CA PRO A 145 4.98 4.97 10.06
C PRO A 145 6.17 4.46 9.26
N LEU A 146 6.09 4.52 7.92
CA LEU A 146 7.16 4.01 7.07
C LEU A 146 8.42 4.86 7.19
N ARG A 147 8.25 6.19 7.15
CA ARG A 147 9.35 7.12 7.36
C ARG A 147 10.02 6.86 8.71
N LYS A 148 9.24 6.72 9.79
CA LYS A 148 9.76 6.41 11.12
C LYS A 148 10.57 5.11 11.14
N ALA A 149 10.04 4.03 10.56
CA ALA A 149 10.72 2.73 10.51
C ALA A 149 12.10 2.81 9.82
N PHE A 150 12.20 3.55 8.71
CA PHE A 150 13.49 3.78 8.04
C PHE A 150 14.48 4.60 8.87
N PHE A 151 14.00 5.63 9.57
CA PHE A 151 14.85 6.43 10.48
C PHE A 151 15.35 5.60 11.66
N ASP A 152 14.47 4.82 12.30
CA ASP A 152 14.81 3.98 13.44
C ASP A 152 15.85 2.92 13.04
N ARG A 153 15.69 2.28 11.88
CA ARG A 153 16.68 1.34 11.34
C ARG A 153 18.06 1.97 11.16
N LYS A 154 18.12 3.17 10.59
CA LYS A 154 19.39 3.90 10.38
C LYS A 154 20.07 4.23 11.71
N SER A 155 19.30 4.64 12.70
CA SER A 155 19.79 4.92 14.06
C SER A 155 20.37 3.68 14.72
N VAL A 156 19.67 2.55 14.66
CA VAL A 156 20.14 1.27 15.22
C VAL A 156 21.43 0.80 14.53
N ALA A 157 21.51 0.87 13.19
CA ALA A 157 22.72 0.50 12.45
C ALA A 157 23.93 1.35 12.88
N LYS A 158 23.73 2.66 13.12
CA LYS A 158 24.77 3.56 13.61
C LYS A 158 25.26 3.16 15.01
N VAL A 159 24.35 2.83 15.93
CA VAL A 159 24.69 2.39 17.30
C VAL A 159 25.46 1.06 17.27
N GLN A 160 25.01 0.09 16.47
CA GLN A 160 25.70 -1.19 16.33
C GLN A 160 27.12 -1.03 15.78
N HIS A 161 27.31 -0.13 14.81
CA HIS A 161 28.64 0.14 14.27
C HIS A 161 29.57 0.83 15.28
N LEU A 162 29.06 1.77 16.09
CA LEU A 162 29.81 2.36 17.19
C LEU A 162 30.18 1.33 18.27
N SER A 163 29.24 0.44 18.60
CA SER A 163 29.47 -0.66 19.54
C SER A 163 30.54 -1.64 19.05
N LYS A 164 30.53 -2.03 17.78
CA LYS A 164 31.56 -2.92 17.21
C LYS A 164 32.94 -2.26 17.27
N LYS A 165 33.04 -0.99 16.84
CA LYS A 165 34.29 -0.23 16.96
C LYS A 165 34.80 -0.12 18.40
N ALA A 166 33.91 0.03 19.38
CA ALA A 166 34.32 0.07 20.78
C ALA A 166 34.88 -1.27 21.26
N VAL A 167 34.35 -2.39 20.78
CA VAL A 167 34.86 -3.74 21.09
C VAL A 167 36.19 -4.01 20.41
N ASP A 168 36.40 -3.55 19.16
CA ASP A 168 37.67 -3.73 18.43
C ASP A 168 38.85 -2.90 18.98
N ILE A 169 38.60 -1.98 19.93
CA ILE A 169 39.61 -1.12 20.57
C ILE A 169 40.13 -1.75 21.89
N PHE A 170 39.54 -2.84 22.36
CA PHE A 170 40.00 -3.64 23.51
C PHE A 170 40.54 -5.00 23.08
#